data_AF-X1DI44-F1
#
_entry.id   AF-X1DI44-F1
#
_cell.length_a   1.000
_cell.length_b   1.000
_cell.length_c   1.000
_cell.angle_alpha   90.00
_cell.angle_beta   90.00
_cell.angle_gamma   90.00
#
_symmetry.space_group_name_H-M   'P 1'
#
loop_
_entity.id
_entity.type
_entity.pdbx_description
1 polymer ?
#
loop_
_entity_poly.entity_id
_entity_poly.type
_entity_poly.pdbx_seq_one_letter_code
_entity_poly.pdbx_strand_id
1 'polypeptide(L)'
;MKDKLLRKWARFAASHPWRVIAGLLIVTVLAAISASTLKMSMRWSDLLPMGDPMAQEFDRILKEYKSASTIHIVVQGEEHRMKQFADEIVPQIEQLTEYVDRVDYKLDKEFFAEHGFMLVKAQDLERTKDMFTDLNLIPFLTHIND
;
A
#
# COMPACT_ATOMS: atom_id res chain seq x y z
N MET A 1 51.72 10.38 27.99
CA MET A 1 50.76 9.58 28.80
C MET A 1 50.08 8.49 27.98
N LYS A 2 49.66 8.76 26.73
CA LYS A 2 49.07 7.80 25.78
C LYS A 2 49.95 6.55 25.55
N ASP A 3 51.26 6.71 25.35
CA ASP A 3 52.17 5.58 25.07
C ASP A 3 52.33 4.61 26.23
N LYS A 4 52.31 5.12 27.47
CA LYS A 4 52.35 4.28 28.68
C LYS A 4 51.06 3.45 28.80
N LEU A 5 49.93 4.00 28.36
CA LEU A 5 48.64 3.30 28.34
C LEU A 5 48.63 2.23 27.26
N LEU A 6 48.96 2.58 26.02
CA LEU A 6 49.01 1.63 24.89
C LEU A 6 49.98 0.46 25.15
N ARG A 7 51.17 0.74 25.72
CA ARG A 7 52.13 -0.31 26.12
C ARG A 7 51.65 -1.21 27.26
N LYS A 8 50.71 -0.76 28.10
CA LYS A 8 50.07 -1.60 29.14
C LYS A 8 49.02 -2.51 28.51
N TRP A 9 48.19 -1.98 27.61
CA TRP A 9 47.18 -2.77 26.89
C TRP A 9 47.81 -3.83 25.99
N ALA A 10 48.90 -3.48 25.30
CA ALA A 10 49.67 -4.43 24.48
C ALA A 10 50.29 -5.57 25.32
N ARG A 11 50.89 -5.24 26.48
CA ARG A 11 51.41 -6.26 27.41
C ARG A 11 50.31 -7.13 28.00
N PHE A 12 49.15 -6.56 28.31
CA PHE A 12 47.99 -7.31 28.80
C PHE A 12 47.49 -8.30 27.74
N ALA A 13 47.37 -7.86 26.49
CA ALA A 13 46.99 -8.72 25.38
C ALA A 13 48.01 -9.84 25.11
N ALA A 14 49.31 -9.54 25.21
CA ALA A 14 50.38 -10.52 25.00
C ALA A 14 50.51 -11.52 26.16
N SER A 15 50.25 -11.11 27.41
CA SER A 15 50.41 -11.97 28.59
C SER A 15 49.20 -12.86 28.86
N HIS A 16 48.00 -12.48 28.41
CA HIS A 16 46.76 -13.24 28.63
C HIS A 16 45.92 -13.38 27.35
N PRO A 17 46.48 -13.94 26.26
CA PRO A 17 45.84 -13.98 24.95
C PRO A 17 44.47 -14.67 24.98
N TRP A 18 44.34 -15.76 25.74
CA TRP A 18 43.09 -16.50 25.85
C TRP A 18 41.95 -15.70 26.50
N ARG A 19 42.25 -14.83 27.47
CA ARG A 19 41.25 -13.95 28.10
C ARG A 19 40.79 -12.85 27.15
N VAL A 20 41.70 -12.33 26.34
CA VAL A 20 41.37 -11.34 25.31
C VAL A 20 40.53 -11.96 24.20
N ILE A 21 40.87 -13.17 23.74
CA ILE A 21 40.08 -13.90 22.75
C ILE A 21 38.68 -14.19 23.29
N ALA A 22 38.56 -14.68 24.53
CA ALA A 22 37.25 -14.93 25.15
C ALA A 22 36.42 -13.64 25.26
N GLY A 23 37.02 -12.53 25.69
CA GLY A 23 36.34 -11.24 25.77
C GLY A 23 35.88 -10.74 24.40
N LEU A 24 36.72 -10.87 23.37
CA LEU A 24 36.38 -10.47 22.01
C LEU A 24 35.31 -11.38 21.41
N LEU A 25 35.33 -12.67 21.71
CA LEU A 25 34.31 -13.63 21.31
C LEU A 25 32.96 -13.30 21.95
N ILE A 26 32.94 -12.95 23.24
CA ILE A 26 31.71 -12.50 23.91
C ILE A 26 31.15 -11.25 23.22
N VAL A 27 31.98 -10.23 22.96
CA VAL A 27 31.55 -9.01 22.26
C VAL A 27 31.03 -9.34 20.85
N THR A 28 31.70 -10.26 20.15
CA THR A 28 31.29 -10.71 18.81
C THR A 28 29.95 -11.43 18.84
N VAL A 29 29.72 -12.30 19.82
CA VAL A 29 28.45 -13.01 20.00
C VAL A 29 27.33 -12.03 20.34
N LEU A 30 27.56 -11.06 21.23
CA LEU A 30 26.59 -10.01 21.54
C LEU A 30 26.26 -9.14 20.33
N ALA A 31 27.28 -8.80 19.52
CA ALA A 31 27.09 -8.08 18.28
C ALA A 31 26.31 -8.92 17.26
N ALA A 32 26.56 -10.22 17.16
CA ALA A 32 25.83 -11.14 16.29
C ALA A 32 24.36 -11.30 16.70
N ILE A 33 24.07 -11.39 18.00
CA ILE A 33 22.70 -11.41 18.53
C ILE A 33 22.01 -10.06 18.26
N SER A 34 22.71 -8.94 18.41
CA SER A 34 22.15 -7.63 18.10
C SER A 34 21.86 -7.51 16.60
N ALA A 35 22.79 -7.96 15.76
CA ALA A 35 22.65 -7.95 14.31
C ALA A 35 21.49 -8.84 13.83
N SER A 36 21.20 -9.95 14.50
CA SER A 36 20.07 -10.83 14.12
C SER A 36 18.69 -10.21 14.37
N THR A 37 18.61 -9.11 15.14
CA THR A 37 17.37 -8.37 15.38
C THR A 37 17.18 -7.18 14.43
N LEU A 38 18.12 -6.92 13.52
CA LEU A 38 17.99 -5.88 12.50
C LEU A 38 16.80 -6.20 11.58
N LYS A 39 15.81 -5.30 11.58
CA LYS A 39 14.69 -5.34 10.65
C LYS A 39 14.95 -4.38 9.50
N MET A 40 14.84 -4.87 8.28
CA MET A 40 14.87 -4.02 7.10
C MET A 40 13.47 -3.41 6.91
N SER A 41 13.38 -2.07 6.95
CA SER A 41 12.17 -1.34 6.58
C SER A 41 12.39 -0.68 5.22
N MET A 42 11.47 -0.91 4.28
CA MET A 42 11.43 -0.21 2.97
C MET A 42 10.41 0.93 2.97
N ARG A 43 9.89 1.31 4.14
CA ARG A 43 8.88 2.36 4.23
C ARG A 43 9.52 3.72 3.99
N TRP A 44 9.06 4.41 2.94
CA TRP A 44 9.51 5.77 2.65
C TRP A 44 9.27 6.74 3.83
N SER A 45 8.20 6.52 4.60
CA SER A 45 7.90 7.28 5.82
C SER A 45 9.04 7.28 6.85
N ASP A 46 9.80 6.19 6.93
CA ASP A 46 10.85 6.02 7.94
C ASP A 46 12.13 6.80 7.57
N LEU A 47 12.22 7.28 6.32
CA LEU A 47 13.29 8.16 5.84
C LEU A 47 13.00 9.64 6.12
N LEU A 48 11.76 9.98 6.48
CA LEU A 48 11.35 11.36 6.72
C LEU A 48 11.78 11.83 8.12
N PRO A 49 12.07 13.13 8.27
CA PRO A 49 12.37 13.69 9.59
C PRO A 49 11.15 13.59 10.52
N MET A 50 11.28 12.86 11.62
CA MET A 50 10.19 12.62 12.58
C MET A 50 9.63 13.90 13.26
N GLY A 51 10.36 15.01 13.20
CA GLY A 51 9.93 16.31 13.76
C GLY A 51 9.14 17.19 12.80
N ASP A 52 8.98 16.79 11.54
CA ASP A 52 8.24 17.57 10.54
C ASP A 52 6.72 17.30 10.64
N PRO A 53 5.87 18.33 10.75
CA PRO A 53 4.43 18.14 10.91
C PRO A 53 3.77 17.47 9.69
N MET A 54 4.30 17.66 8.47
CA MET A 54 3.75 17.01 7.27
C MET A 54 4.04 15.51 7.26
N ALA A 55 5.23 15.10 7.71
CA ALA A 55 5.58 13.69 7.84
C ALA A 55 4.67 12.97 8.86
N GLN A 56 4.32 13.61 9.96
CA GLN A 56 3.43 13.06 10.98
C GLN A 56 1.99 12.92 10.47
N GLU A 57 1.49 13.92 9.76
CA GLU A 57 0.17 13.88 9.13
C GLU A 57 0.06 12.79 8.08
N PHE A 58 1.10 12.63 7.26
CA PHE A 58 1.17 11.54 6.29
C PHE A 58 1.16 10.16 6.96
N ASP A 59 1.97 9.95 8.00
CA ASP A 59 1.97 8.68 8.76
C ASP A 59 0.62 8.42 9.46
N ARG A 60 -0.08 9.46 9.93
CA ARG A 60 -1.45 9.33 10.45
C ARG A 60 -2.42 8.82 9.39
N ILE A 61 -2.39 9.42 8.19
CA ILE A 61 -3.24 8.98 7.06
C ILE A 61 -2.94 7.52 6.72
N LEU A 62 -1.67 7.11 6.65
CA LEU A 62 -1.31 5.72 6.38
C LEU A 62 -1.81 4.73 7.45
N LYS A 63 -1.85 5.15 8.73
CA LYS A 63 -2.31 4.32 9.84
C LYS A 63 -3.83 4.24 9.95
N GLU A 64 -4.53 5.35 9.72
CA GLU A 64 -6.00 5.43 9.85
C GLU A 64 -6.71 4.88 8.62
N TYR A 65 -6.15 5.08 7.42
CA TYR A 65 -6.76 4.65 6.17
C TYR A 65 -6.06 3.38 5.65
N LYS A 66 -6.68 2.23 5.90
CA LYS A 66 -6.22 0.93 5.40
C LYS A 66 -6.03 0.86 3.88
N SER A 67 -6.75 1.71 3.12
CA SER A 67 -6.64 1.80 1.66
C SER A 67 -5.38 2.49 1.14
N ALA A 68 -4.52 3.03 2.03
CA ALA A 68 -3.33 3.74 1.59
C ALA A 68 -2.27 2.84 0.95
N SER A 69 -2.31 1.53 1.22
CA SER A 69 -1.46 0.53 0.58
C SER A 69 -2.29 -0.34 -0.35
N THR A 70 -2.36 0.04 -1.63
CA THR A 70 -3.08 -0.72 -2.66
C THR A 70 -2.10 -1.40 -3.62
N ILE A 71 -2.34 -2.67 -3.92
CA ILE A 71 -1.64 -3.39 -4.99
C ILE A 71 -2.51 -3.35 -6.23
N HIS A 72 -2.00 -2.75 -7.30
CA HIS A 72 -2.68 -2.73 -8.60
C HIS A 72 -2.22 -3.90 -9.46
N ILE A 73 -3.16 -4.76 -9.84
CA ILE A 73 -2.94 -5.87 -10.76
C ILE A 73 -3.53 -5.48 -12.11
N VAL A 74 -2.67 -5.35 -13.13
CA VAL A 74 -3.07 -5.00 -14.48
C VAL A 74 -2.99 -6.24 -15.36
N VAL A 75 -4.11 -6.62 -15.96
CA VAL A 75 -4.20 -7.76 -16.89
C VAL A 75 -4.14 -7.22 -18.31
N GLN A 76 -3.33 -7.84 -19.17
CA GLN A 76 -3.16 -7.46 -20.57
C GLN A 76 -3.46 -8.64 -21.50
N GLY A 77 -4.26 -8.40 -22.54
CA GLY A 77 -4.65 -9.42 -23.52
C GLY A 77 -5.90 -9.02 -24.29
N GLU A 78 -6.56 -10.00 -24.89
CA GLU A 78 -7.88 -9.80 -25.50
C GLU A 78 -8.96 -9.60 -24.45
N GLU A 79 -9.89 -8.69 -24.71
CA GLU A 79 -10.91 -8.25 -23.74
C GLU A 79 -11.66 -9.41 -23.08
N HIS A 80 -12.12 -10.39 -23.86
CA HIS A 80 -12.86 -11.54 -23.33
C HIS A 80 -12.01 -12.38 -22.37
N ARG A 81 -10.76 -12.65 -22.75
CA ARG A 81 -9.82 -13.45 -21.96
C ARG A 81 -9.39 -12.72 -20.69
N MET A 82 -9.21 -11.40 -20.75
CA MET A 82 -8.89 -10.59 -19.57
C MET A 82 -10.01 -10.62 -18.53
N LYS A 83 -11.27 -10.48 -18.97
CA LYS A 83 -12.43 -10.53 -18.07
C LYS A 83 -12.57 -11.90 -17.42
N GLN A 84 -12.44 -12.98 -18.19
CA GLN A 84 -12.46 -14.34 -17.65
C GLN A 84 -11.35 -14.58 -16.62
N PHE A 85 -10.12 -14.16 -16.95
CA PHE A 85 -9.00 -14.31 -16.03
C PHE A 85 -9.22 -13.55 -14.71
N ALA A 86 -9.72 -12.31 -14.79
CA ALA A 86 -10.04 -11.53 -13.59
C ALA A 86 -11.12 -12.22 -12.74
N ASP A 87 -12.16 -12.78 -13.38
CA ASP A 87 -13.24 -13.48 -12.69
C ASP A 87 -12.77 -14.76 -11.99
N GLU A 88 -11.75 -15.43 -12.53
CA GLU A 88 -11.18 -16.66 -11.97
C GLU A 88 -10.18 -16.41 -10.82
N ILE A 89 -9.40 -15.32 -10.90
CA ILE A 89 -8.33 -15.04 -9.93
C ILE A 89 -8.84 -14.33 -8.67
N VAL A 90 -9.86 -13.49 -8.79
CA VAL A 90 -10.36 -12.69 -7.66
C VAL A 90 -10.79 -13.54 -6.46
N PRO A 91 -11.58 -14.62 -6.62
CA PRO A 91 -11.97 -15.47 -5.49
C PRO A 91 -10.77 -16.11 -4.78
N GLN A 92 -9.66 -16.35 -5.50
CA GLN A 92 -8.44 -16.91 -4.92
C GLN A 92 -7.71 -15.86 -4.08
N ILE A 93 -7.71 -14.60 -4.52
CA ILE A 93 -7.10 -13.49 -3.79
C ILE A 93 -7.95 -13.17 -2.54
N GLU A 94 -9.27 -13.20 -2.65
CA GLU A 94 -10.19 -12.97 -1.51
C GLU A 94 -10.04 -14.03 -0.40
N GLN A 95 -9.60 -15.24 -0.73
CA GLN A 95 -9.30 -16.28 0.27
C GLN A 95 -8.06 -15.95 1.12
N LEU A 96 -7.19 -15.05 0.66
CA LEU A 96 -5.97 -14.62 1.37
C LEU A 96 -6.30 -13.57 2.46
N THR A 97 -7.28 -13.86 3.31
CA THR A 97 -7.81 -12.94 4.32
C THR A 97 -6.79 -12.47 5.36
N GLU A 98 -5.68 -13.20 5.53
CA GLU A 98 -4.55 -12.78 6.37
C GLU A 98 -3.80 -11.56 5.77
N TYR A 99 -3.79 -11.43 4.45
CA TYR A 99 -2.98 -10.45 3.72
C TYR A 99 -3.82 -9.41 2.96
N VAL A 100 -5.07 -9.75 2.62
CA VAL A 100 -5.94 -8.94 1.75
C VAL A 100 -7.23 -8.61 2.49
N ASP A 101 -7.48 -7.31 2.67
CA ASP A 101 -8.72 -6.79 3.32
C ASP A 101 -9.87 -6.71 2.30
N ARG A 102 -9.60 -6.27 1.06
CA ARG A 102 -10.58 -6.13 -0.01
C ARG A 102 -9.96 -6.24 -1.39
N VAL A 103 -10.71 -6.79 -2.34
CA VAL A 103 -10.37 -6.82 -3.77
C VAL A 103 -11.39 -5.99 -4.55
N ASP A 104 -10.94 -4.95 -5.24
CA ASP A 104 -11.78 -4.10 -6.10
C ASP A 104 -11.43 -4.38 -7.57
N TYR A 105 -12.35 -5.00 -8.34
CA TYR A 105 -12.07 -5.39 -9.74
C TYR A 105 -13.22 -5.18 -10.73
N LYS A 106 -14.48 -5.06 -10.25
CA LYS A 106 -15.66 -4.79 -11.06
C LYS A 106 -16.45 -3.62 -10.51
N LEU A 107 -17.07 -2.87 -11.40
CA LEU A 107 -18.16 -1.97 -11.04
C LEU A 107 -19.35 -2.80 -10.55
N ASP A 108 -19.90 -2.42 -9.42
CA ASP A 108 -21.14 -2.96 -8.88
C ASP A 108 -22.31 -2.53 -9.77
N LYS A 109 -22.75 -3.42 -10.66
CA LYS A 109 -23.75 -3.08 -11.67
C LYS A 109 -25.11 -2.83 -11.04
N GLU A 110 -25.44 -3.61 -10.02
CA GLU A 110 -26.70 -3.55 -9.28
C GLU A 110 -26.82 -2.20 -8.56
N PHE A 111 -25.78 -1.80 -7.83
CA PHE A 111 -25.74 -0.50 -7.16
C PHE A 111 -25.92 0.66 -8.13
N PHE A 112 -25.19 0.65 -9.26
CA PHE A 112 -25.28 1.72 -10.26
C PHE A 112 -26.62 1.70 -11.02
N ALA A 113 -27.22 0.53 -11.26
CA ALA A 113 -28.53 0.43 -11.89
C ALA A 113 -29.63 1.05 -11.01
N GLU A 114 -29.56 0.83 -9.70
CA GLU A 114 -30.53 1.38 -8.75
C GLU A 114 -30.30 2.86 -8.44
N HIS A 115 -29.04 3.28 -8.30
CA HIS A 115 -28.68 4.60 -7.75
C HIS A 115 -28.11 5.58 -8.79
N GLY A 116 -27.87 5.14 -10.03
CA GLY A 116 -27.15 5.92 -11.04
C GLY A 116 -27.79 7.26 -11.37
N PHE A 117 -29.11 7.34 -11.41
CA PHE A 117 -29.82 8.60 -11.67
C PHE A 117 -29.65 9.65 -10.57
N MET A 118 -29.31 9.27 -9.34
CA MET A 118 -29.03 10.22 -8.27
C MET A 118 -27.70 10.97 -8.44
N LEU A 119 -26.81 10.46 -9.31
CA LEU A 119 -25.56 11.11 -9.66
C LEU A 119 -25.72 12.14 -10.80
N VAL A 120 -26.88 12.16 -11.46
CA VAL A 120 -27.19 13.03 -12.59
C VAL A 120 -27.78 14.36 -12.09
N LYS A 121 -27.46 15.47 -12.76
CA LYS A 121 -28.07 16.77 -12.41
C LYS A 121 -29.58 16.73 -12.65
N ALA A 122 -30.34 17.38 -11.79
CA ALA A 122 -31.81 17.42 -11.90
C ALA A 122 -32.30 17.88 -13.28
N GLN A 123 -31.66 18.91 -13.87
CA GLN A 123 -31.99 19.39 -15.22
C GLN A 123 -31.80 18.31 -16.30
N ASP A 124 -30.74 17.52 -16.20
CA ASP A 124 -30.41 16.49 -17.19
C ASP A 124 -31.32 15.27 -17.01
N LEU A 125 -31.77 15.02 -15.78
CA LEU A 125 -32.75 14.00 -15.45
C LEU A 125 -34.15 14.35 -15.99
N GLU A 126 -34.58 15.61 -15.87
CA GLU A 126 -35.85 16.08 -16.48
C GLU A 126 -35.77 16.01 -18.01
N ARG A 127 -34.66 16.46 -18.62
CA ARG A 127 -34.44 16.30 -20.08
C ARG A 127 -34.51 14.83 -20.52
N THR A 128 -33.89 13.94 -19.74
CA THR A 128 -33.93 12.49 -19.98
C THR A 128 -35.38 11.99 -19.90
N LYS A 129 -36.13 12.39 -18.87
CA LYS A 129 -37.55 12.06 -18.74
C LYS A 129 -38.36 12.57 -19.93
N ASP A 130 -38.20 13.84 -20.32
CA ASP A 130 -38.93 14.44 -21.43
C ASP A 130 -38.60 13.75 -22.77
N MET A 131 -37.35 13.31 -22.96
CA MET A 131 -36.91 12.57 -24.15
C MET A 131 -37.48 11.14 -24.20
N PHE A 132 -37.54 10.43 -23.06
CA PHE A 132 -37.97 9.03 -23.01
C PHE A 132 -39.47 8.83 -22.71
N THR A 133 -40.20 9.88 -22.33
CA THR A 133 -41.65 9.84 -22.14
C THR A 133 -42.45 10.14 -23.41
N ASP A 134 -41.88 10.90 -24.35
CA ASP A 134 -42.49 11.15 -25.67
C ASP A 134 -41.68 10.48 -26.79
N LEU A 135 -42.07 9.26 -27.16
CA LEU A 135 -41.42 8.47 -28.20
C LEU A 135 -41.83 8.88 -29.63
N ASN A 136 -42.60 9.96 -29.80
CA ASN A 136 -42.90 10.46 -31.12
C ASN A 136 -41.64 11.05 -31.77
N LEU A 137 -41.46 10.75 -33.07
CA LEU A 137 -40.23 11.06 -33.80
C LEU A 137 -39.85 12.56 -33.76
N ILE A 138 -40.85 13.45 -33.82
CA ILE A 138 -40.64 14.90 -33.85
C ILE A 138 -40.22 15.43 -32.46
N PRO A 139 -41.00 15.20 -31.37
CA PRO A 139 -40.58 15.54 -29.99
C PRO A 139 -39.21 14.99 -29.60
N PHE A 140 -38.93 13.73 -29.94
CA PHE A 140 -37.64 13.11 -29.66
C PHE A 140 -36.47 13.84 -30.34
N LEU A 141 -36.60 14.18 -31.63
CA LEU A 141 -35.57 14.93 -32.36
C LEU A 141 -35.39 16.36 -31.84
N THR A 142 -36.46 17.00 -31.34
CA THR A 142 -36.36 18.33 -30.71
C THR A 142 -35.69 18.28 -29.34
N HIS A 143 -36.02 17.29 -28.51
CA HIS A 143 -35.46 17.17 -27.15
C HIS A 143 -33.98 16.73 -27.13
N ILE A 144 -33.48 16.10 -28.21
CA ILE A 144 -32.05 15.75 -28.36
C ILE A 144 -31.17 16.99 -28.57
N ASN A 145 -31.72 18.07 -29.10
CA ASN A 145 -30.96 19.22 -29.57
C ASN A 145 -30.98 20.43 -28.61
N ASP A 146 -31.60 20.28 -27.43
CA ASP A 146 -31.72 21.27 -26.33
C ASP A 146 -30.82 20.93 -25.13
#